data_AF-A0A3N4IJ06-F1
#
_entry.id   AF-A0A3N4IJ06-F1
#
_cell.length_a   1.000
_cell.length_b   1.000
_cell.length_c   1.000
_cell.angle_alpha   90.00
_cell.angle_beta   90.00
_cell.angle_gamma   90.00
#
_symmetry.space_group_name_H-M   'P 1'
#
loop_
_entity.id
_entity.type
_entity.pdbx_description
1 polymer ?
#
loop_
_entity_poly.entity_id
_entity_poly.type
_entity_poly.pdbx_seq_one_letter_code
_entity_poly.pdbx_strand_id
1 'polypeptide(L)'
;MSRPSRSSTKSQCIAYFDILASAIDTEDHAKQEESEHEEEFEEIAREDDKDGEDDYKPVTPGKRKATDSALDTIMKSAKQQKTTPKKTPTKPRAKKRGPVHIAEPMIEALKKTLKRKTVNEKEIKLPESSVKAIVEFIDILRDGCEEAGLLEKLFSVKDGEEAAKVELTEGEAAYKASDIADKIRTAIRKQMKWVPGCKYGTAKFSTEGCCLDGPQVFYSLFKVDPSELGKKKSTFTFDYTREEFADVFGEDIRTSARFDYMVIKTASAKWNLKTGEWKVWGRYGKS
;
A
#
# COMPACT_ATOMS: atom_id res chain seq x y z
N MET A 1 -3.51 18.86 53.29
CA MET A 1 -2.99 17.71 52.52
C MET A 1 -2.07 18.24 51.42
N SER A 2 -0.76 18.04 51.57
CA SER A 2 0.29 18.63 50.72
C SER A 2 0.59 17.74 49.51
N ARG A 3 0.63 18.31 48.30
CA ARG A 3 0.98 17.59 47.07
C ARG A 3 2.50 17.48 46.91
N PRO A 4 3.03 16.34 46.44
CA PRO A 4 4.46 16.15 46.24
C PRO A 4 4.97 16.88 44.99
N SER A 5 6.11 17.54 45.14
CA SER A 5 6.84 18.24 44.09
C SER A 5 7.45 17.24 43.10
N ARG A 6 7.04 17.31 41.83
CA ARG A 6 7.65 16.60 40.69
C ARG A 6 8.85 17.40 40.18
N SER A 7 10.05 17.04 40.62
CA SER A 7 11.28 17.39 39.92
C SER A 7 12.12 16.13 39.69
N SER A 8 12.80 16.08 38.55
CA SER A 8 13.79 15.06 38.15
C SER A 8 13.31 13.84 37.34
N THR A 9 12.86 14.06 36.09
CA THR A 9 12.85 13.01 35.04
C THR A 9 13.59 13.42 33.76
N LYS A 10 13.95 14.70 33.59
CA LYS A 10 14.69 15.17 32.41
C LYS A 10 16.12 14.64 32.30
N SER A 11 16.72 14.18 33.40
CA SER A 11 18.12 13.74 33.41
C SER A 11 18.31 12.29 32.95
N GLN A 12 17.25 11.49 32.85
CA GLN A 12 17.35 10.09 32.44
C GLN A 12 17.25 9.86 30.92
N CYS A 13 16.63 10.77 30.16
CA CYS A 13 16.46 10.58 28.71
C CYS A 13 17.72 10.86 27.87
N ILE A 14 18.68 11.63 28.39
CA ILE A 14 19.88 12.01 27.63
C ILE A 14 20.88 10.84 27.55
N ALA A 15 20.91 9.96 28.54
CA ALA A 15 21.88 8.85 28.60
C ALA A 15 21.61 7.72 27.58
N TYR A 16 20.39 7.60 27.04
CA TYR A 16 20.05 6.55 26.07
C TYR A 16 20.45 6.90 24.62
N PHE A 17 20.62 8.19 24.30
CA PHE A 17 20.95 8.62 22.94
C PHE A 17 22.42 8.40 22.57
N ASP A 18 23.34 8.50 23.52
CA ASP A 18 24.78 8.31 23.26
C ASP A 18 25.15 6.84 23.02
N ILE A 19 24.38 5.89 23.58
CA ILE A 19 24.64 4.45 23.38
C ILE A 19 24.26 4.02 21.95
N LEU A 20 23.14 4.54 21.40
CA LEU A 20 22.68 4.19 20.05
C LEU A 20 23.54 4.80 18.93
N ALA A 21 24.16 5.96 19.16
CA ALA A 21 25.02 6.60 18.17
C ALA A 21 26.32 5.82 17.91
N SER A 22 26.81 5.07 18.91
CA SER A 22 28.08 4.32 18.79
C SER A 22 27.98 2.98 18.03
N ALA A 23 26.78 2.44 17.82
CA ALA A 23 26.59 1.14 17.16
C ALA A 23 26.57 1.22 15.62
N ILE A 24 26.38 2.40 15.05
CA ILE A 24 26.14 2.59 13.60
C ILE A 24 27.44 2.65 12.80
N ASP A 25 28.58 2.99 13.43
CA ASP A 25 29.86 3.17 12.72
C ASP A 25 30.61 1.86 12.40
N THR A 26 30.07 0.69 12.78
CA THR A 26 30.78 -0.60 12.62
C THR A 26 30.42 -1.41 11.37
N GLU A 27 29.39 -1.03 10.60
CA GLU A 27 28.90 -1.84 9.47
C GLU A 27 29.41 -1.40 8.08
N ASP A 28 30.07 -0.25 7.97
CA ASP A 28 30.45 0.33 6.67
C ASP A 28 31.74 -0.26 6.05
N HIS A 29 32.51 -1.10 6.76
CA HIS A 29 33.77 -1.66 6.25
C HIS A 29 33.67 -3.02 5.56
N ALA A 30 32.48 -3.64 5.49
CA ALA A 30 32.33 -5.03 5.02
C ALA A 30 31.77 -5.18 3.58
N LYS A 31 31.53 -4.10 2.83
CA LYS A 31 30.78 -4.17 1.55
C LYS A 31 31.54 -3.75 0.29
N GLN A 32 32.88 -3.74 0.33
CA GLN A 32 33.67 -3.30 -0.82
C GLN A 32 34.16 -4.44 -1.75
N GLU A 33 33.75 -5.69 -1.54
CA GLU A 33 34.24 -6.85 -2.33
C GLU A 33 33.20 -7.52 -3.24
N GLU A 34 31.93 -7.10 -3.28
CA GLU A 34 30.89 -7.81 -4.06
C GLU A 34 30.55 -7.20 -5.44
N SER A 35 31.24 -6.14 -5.90
CA SER A 35 30.82 -5.40 -7.10
C SER A 35 31.50 -5.79 -8.43
N GLU A 36 32.16 -6.95 -8.53
CA GLU A 36 32.88 -7.35 -9.77
C GLU A 36 32.31 -8.59 -10.49
N HIS A 37 31.09 -9.06 -10.17
CA HIS A 37 30.60 -10.35 -10.68
C HIS A 37 29.24 -10.38 -11.41
N GLU A 38 28.74 -9.25 -11.93
CA GLU A 38 27.41 -9.20 -12.58
C GLU A 38 27.40 -8.93 -14.11
N GLU A 39 28.55 -8.84 -14.80
CA GLU A 39 28.56 -8.52 -16.25
C GLU A 39 28.71 -9.72 -17.22
N GLU A 40 28.54 -10.97 -16.78
CA GLU A 40 28.78 -12.17 -17.64
C GLU A 40 27.54 -13.05 -17.92
N PHE A 41 26.30 -12.54 -17.76
CA PHE A 41 25.10 -13.42 -17.81
C PHE A 41 24.02 -13.10 -18.86
N GLU A 42 24.30 -12.29 -19.89
CA GLU A 42 23.31 -11.96 -20.93
C GLU A 42 23.57 -12.52 -22.35
N GLU A 43 24.46 -13.50 -22.53
CA GLU A 43 24.74 -14.08 -23.87
C GLU A 43 24.56 -15.61 -23.98
N ILE A 44 23.49 -16.16 -23.39
CA ILE A 44 23.09 -17.57 -23.63
C ILE A 44 21.58 -17.67 -23.78
N ALA A 45 21.05 -17.28 -24.93
CA ALA A 45 19.67 -17.59 -25.31
C ALA A 45 19.48 -17.62 -26.85
N ARG A 46 20.36 -18.31 -27.56
CA ARG A 46 20.07 -18.86 -28.90
C ARG A 46 20.84 -20.16 -29.04
N GLU A 47 20.18 -21.15 -29.64
CA GLU A 47 20.60 -22.55 -29.84
C GLU A 47 20.23 -23.48 -28.69
N ASP A 48 19.10 -24.17 -28.83
CA ASP A 48 19.08 -25.65 -28.77
C ASP A 48 17.66 -26.17 -29.05
N ASP A 49 17.34 -26.27 -30.35
CA ASP A 49 16.37 -27.25 -30.84
C ASP A 49 17.11 -28.58 -31.04
N LYS A 50 17.07 -29.46 -30.03
CA LYS A 50 17.42 -30.87 -30.19
C LYS A 50 16.45 -31.77 -29.45
N ASP A 51 15.68 -32.50 -30.25
CA ASP A 51 14.79 -33.57 -29.87
C ASP A 51 15.58 -34.69 -29.16
N GLY A 52 15.25 -34.94 -27.89
CA GLY A 52 15.80 -36.01 -27.07
C GLY A 52 14.71 -36.59 -26.19
N GLU A 53 14.17 -37.73 -26.64
CA GLU A 53 13.15 -38.54 -25.95
C GLU A 53 13.84 -39.32 -24.82
N ASP A 54 13.94 -38.72 -23.63
CA ASP A 54 14.52 -39.39 -22.45
C ASP A 54 13.48 -39.70 -21.36
N ASP A 55 13.44 -40.98 -21.00
CA ASP A 55 12.57 -41.61 -20.00
C ASP A 55 12.61 -40.92 -18.62
N TYR A 56 11.48 -40.32 -18.24
CA TYR A 56 11.27 -39.72 -16.93
C TYR A 56 11.27 -40.77 -15.81
N LYS A 57 12.29 -40.75 -14.93
CA LYS A 57 12.28 -41.47 -13.64
C LYS A 57 11.92 -40.52 -12.49
N PRO A 58 10.88 -40.80 -11.69
CA PRO A 58 10.48 -39.93 -10.59
C PRO A 58 11.50 -39.98 -9.43
N VAL A 59 12.05 -38.82 -9.07
CA VAL A 59 12.91 -38.62 -7.91
C VAL A 59 12.05 -38.55 -6.64
N THR A 60 12.35 -39.41 -5.67
CA THR A 60 11.73 -39.37 -4.33
C THR A 60 12.45 -38.36 -3.44
N PRO A 61 11.73 -37.55 -2.64
CA PRO A 61 12.35 -36.54 -1.78
C PRO A 61 13.01 -37.17 -0.54
N GLY A 62 14.33 -37.07 -0.47
CA GLY A 62 15.15 -37.49 0.67
C GLY A 62 15.03 -36.55 1.88
N LYS A 63 14.79 -37.15 3.05
CA LYS A 63 14.90 -36.58 4.40
C LYS A 63 16.20 -35.76 4.57
N ARG A 64 16.10 -34.46 4.85
CA ARG A 64 17.21 -33.68 5.41
C ARG A 64 17.16 -33.71 6.94
N LYS A 65 18.27 -34.15 7.53
CA LYS A 65 18.55 -34.11 8.98
C LYS A 65 19.01 -32.70 9.35
N ALA A 66 18.59 -32.26 10.53
CA ALA A 66 19.11 -31.09 11.22
C ALA A 66 20.56 -31.32 11.69
N THR A 67 21.37 -30.27 11.65
CA THR A 67 22.63 -30.18 12.39
C THR A 67 22.70 -28.83 13.07
N ASP A 68 22.65 -28.86 14.39
CA ASP A 68 23.18 -27.86 15.33
C ASP A 68 24.72 -27.77 15.25
N SER A 69 25.32 -26.80 15.97
CA SER A 69 26.77 -26.60 16.26
C SER A 69 27.41 -25.47 15.45
N ALA A 70 28.21 -24.53 15.96
CA ALA A 70 28.76 -24.17 17.28
C ALA A 70 29.36 -22.74 17.12
N LEU A 71 29.20 -21.84 18.09
CA LEU A 71 30.26 -21.33 18.99
C LEU A 71 31.66 -21.12 18.36
N ASP A 72 32.15 -19.88 18.48
CA ASP A 72 33.28 -19.45 19.35
C ASP A 72 34.38 -18.57 18.72
N THR A 73 34.84 -17.59 19.54
CA THR A 73 36.14 -16.88 19.49
C THR A 73 36.24 -15.68 18.50
N ILE A 74 36.63 -14.45 18.89
CA ILE A 74 37.99 -14.03 19.25
C ILE A 74 38.00 -12.69 20.04
N MET A 75 38.76 -12.69 21.15
CA MET A 75 39.20 -11.53 21.94
C MET A 75 40.41 -10.78 21.33
N LYS A 76 40.68 -9.57 21.87
CA LYS A 76 41.93 -8.74 21.88
C LYS A 76 41.86 -7.54 20.91
N SER A 77 42.29 -6.32 21.23
CA SER A 77 43.24 -5.82 22.24
C SER A 77 43.10 -4.30 22.41
N ALA A 78 43.32 -3.82 23.64
CA ALA A 78 43.48 -2.43 24.01
C ALA A 78 44.83 -1.85 23.53
N LYS A 79 44.84 -0.58 23.08
CA LYS A 79 46.06 0.24 23.07
C LYS A 79 45.75 1.71 23.35
N GLN A 80 46.29 2.18 24.47
CA GLN A 80 46.33 3.58 24.89
C GLN A 80 47.17 4.42 23.93
N GLN A 81 46.69 5.62 23.55
CA GLN A 81 47.57 6.73 23.20
C GLN A 81 47.07 8.08 23.74
N LYS A 82 48.04 8.83 24.24
CA LYS A 82 47.98 10.10 24.95
C LYS A 82 47.90 11.31 24.00
N THR A 83 47.05 12.26 24.39
CA THR A 83 47.20 13.74 24.40
C THR A 83 48.04 14.46 23.33
N THR A 84 47.45 15.46 22.67
CA THR A 84 47.94 16.87 22.65
C THR A 84 46.78 17.85 22.37
N PRO A 85 46.82 19.11 22.86
CA PRO A 85 45.72 20.07 22.72
C PRO A 85 45.86 20.89 21.43
N LYS A 86 44.86 20.84 20.55
CA LYS A 86 44.81 21.64 19.32
C LYS A 86 43.76 22.74 19.42
N LYS A 87 44.22 23.97 19.17
CA LYS A 87 43.51 25.25 19.27
C LYS A 87 42.21 25.28 18.45
N THR A 88 41.18 25.79 19.10
CA THR A 88 39.83 26.06 18.57
C THR A 88 39.83 27.17 17.51
N PRO A 89 39.25 26.95 16.32
CA PRO A 89 38.76 28.03 15.47
C PRO A 89 37.37 28.47 15.93
N THR A 90 37.20 29.78 16.03
CA THR A 90 36.00 30.49 16.46
C THR A 90 34.80 30.11 15.58
N LYS A 91 33.79 29.44 16.17
CA LYS A 91 32.55 29.07 15.48
C LYS A 91 31.74 30.31 15.07
N PRO A 92 31.23 30.39 13.84
CA PRO A 92 30.26 31.41 13.46
C PRO A 92 28.97 31.23 14.26
N ARG A 93 28.48 32.35 14.79
CA ARG A 93 27.30 32.47 15.66
C ARG A 93 26.09 31.85 14.97
N ALA A 94 25.61 30.73 15.50
CA ALA A 94 24.46 30.02 14.96
C ALA A 94 23.22 30.93 14.97
N LYS A 95 22.62 31.14 13.79
CA LYS A 95 21.31 31.76 13.66
C LYS A 95 20.33 30.96 14.52
N LYS A 96 19.64 31.61 15.45
CA LYS A 96 18.58 30.99 16.27
C LYS A 96 17.54 30.43 15.30
N ARG A 97 17.54 29.10 15.11
CA ARG A 97 16.42 28.42 14.46
C ARG A 97 15.21 28.63 15.36
N GLY A 98 14.07 28.98 14.77
CA GLY A 98 12.81 29.12 15.50
C GLY A 98 12.46 27.83 16.25
N PRO A 99 11.45 27.84 17.13
CA PRO A 99 11.01 26.65 17.84
C PRO A 99 10.62 25.56 16.84
N VAL A 100 11.53 24.61 16.62
CA VAL A 100 11.33 23.42 15.80
C VAL A 100 10.34 22.55 16.57
N HIS A 101 9.22 22.23 15.95
CA HIS A 101 8.22 21.34 16.55
C HIS A 101 8.90 20.00 16.84
N ILE A 102 8.73 19.46 18.05
CA ILE A 102 9.45 18.25 18.53
C ILE A 102 9.27 17.05 17.55
N ALA A 103 8.21 17.04 16.76
CA ALA A 103 7.89 16.00 15.79
C ALA A 103 8.64 16.11 14.44
N GLU A 104 9.13 17.27 14.03
CA GLU A 104 9.79 17.46 12.72
C GLU A 104 11.00 16.54 12.48
N PRO A 105 11.96 16.38 13.41
CA PRO A 105 13.09 15.49 13.19
C PRO A 105 12.66 14.01 13.08
N MET A 106 11.59 13.61 13.77
CA MET A 106 11.06 12.24 13.70
C MET A 106 10.40 11.97 12.34
N ILE A 107 9.66 12.95 11.82
CA ILE A 107 9.02 12.87 10.51
C ILE A 107 10.08 12.85 9.39
N GLU A 108 11.16 13.64 9.50
CA GLU A 108 12.27 13.60 8.53
C GLU A 108 13.01 12.26 8.55
N ALA A 109 13.23 11.68 9.74
CA ALA A 109 13.83 10.36 9.88
C ALA A 109 12.98 9.27 9.21
N LEU A 110 11.65 9.29 9.41
CA LEU A 110 10.71 8.37 8.78
C LEU A 110 10.64 8.55 7.25
N LYS A 111 10.63 9.79 6.76
CA LYS A 111 10.66 10.07 5.31
C LYS A 111 11.96 9.57 4.67
N LYS A 112 13.09 9.70 5.37
CA LYS A 112 14.40 9.24 4.86
C LYS A 112 14.50 7.71 4.82
N THR A 113 13.97 7.00 5.82
CA THR A 113 13.92 5.53 5.82
C THR A 113 12.94 5.00 4.78
N LEU A 114 11.80 5.67 4.55
CA LEU A 114 10.85 5.29 3.50
C LEU A 114 11.48 5.41 2.11
N LYS A 115 12.12 6.56 1.80
CA LYS A 115 12.79 6.81 0.51
C LYS A 115 13.92 5.83 0.19
N ARG A 116 14.63 5.34 1.22
CA ARG A 116 15.70 4.34 1.05
C ARG A 116 15.17 2.93 0.78
N LYS A 117 13.97 2.59 1.27
CA LYS A 117 13.39 1.25 1.15
C LYS A 117 12.48 1.07 -0.07
N THR A 118 11.92 2.14 -0.61
CA THR A 118 11.09 2.09 -1.83
C THR A 118 11.85 1.71 -3.11
N VAL A 119 13.17 1.55 -3.04
CA VAL A 119 14.00 1.14 -4.19
C VAL A 119 13.98 -0.38 -4.41
N ASN A 120 13.55 -1.18 -3.42
CA ASN A 120 13.51 -2.64 -3.54
C ASN A 120 12.09 -3.17 -3.22
N GLU A 121 11.33 -3.57 -4.25
CA GLU A 121 9.90 -3.96 -4.21
C GLU A 121 9.55 -5.26 -3.43
N LYS A 122 10.35 -5.67 -2.44
CA LYS A 122 10.00 -6.81 -1.58
C LYS A 122 9.37 -6.29 -0.29
N GLU A 123 8.16 -6.77 0.02
CA GLU A 123 7.35 -6.50 1.23
C GLU A 123 8.16 -5.93 2.40
N ILE A 124 7.95 -4.64 2.70
CA ILE A 124 8.64 -3.96 3.79
C ILE A 124 8.04 -4.44 5.12
N LYS A 125 8.69 -5.40 5.76
CA LYS A 125 8.42 -5.73 7.16
C LYS A 125 8.97 -4.60 8.04
N LEU A 126 8.10 -3.76 8.60
CA LEU A 126 8.49 -2.79 9.62
C LEU A 126 8.82 -3.54 10.93
N PRO A 127 9.91 -3.17 11.63
CA PRO A 127 10.19 -3.73 12.94
C PRO A 127 9.11 -3.29 13.93
N GLU A 128 8.74 -4.19 14.85
CA GLU A 128 7.66 -3.97 15.83
C GLU A 128 7.88 -2.71 16.68
N SER A 129 9.14 -2.36 16.97
CA SER A 129 9.51 -1.14 17.69
C SER A 129 9.08 0.14 16.96
N SER A 130 9.19 0.17 15.63
CA SER A 130 8.75 1.31 14.82
C SER A 130 7.24 1.40 14.74
N VAL A 131 6.54 0.26 14.66
CA VAL A 131 5.07 0.23 14.69
C VAL A 131 4.57 0.78 16.03
N LYS A 132 5.18 0.37 17.15
CA LYS A 132 4.84 0.88 18.48
C LYS A 132 5.05 2.39 18.60
N ALA A 133 6.17 2.91 18.11
CA ALA A 133 6.44 4.35 18.12
C ALA A 133 5.44 5.15 17.25
N ILE A 134 5.00 4.59 16.13
CA ILE A 134 3.97 5.21 15.28
C ILE A 134 2.62 5.25 16.02
N VAL A 135 2.23 4.17 16.69
CA VAL A 135 0.97 4.11 17.46
C VAL A 135 1.01 5.12 18.62
N GLU A 136 2.09 5.16 19.40
CA GLU A 136 2.25 6.14 20.48
C GLU A 136 2.18 7.59 19.96
N PHE A 137 2.75 7.85 18.78
CA PHE A 137 2.67 9.18 18.16
C PHE A 137 1.25 9.53 17.71
N ILE A 138 0.50 8.58 17.14
CA ILE A 138 -0.89 8.77 16.76
C ILE A 138 -1.74 9.06 18.00
N ASP A 139 -1.51 8.37 19.12
CA ASP A 139 -2.22 8.61 20.37
C ASP A 139 -1.94 10.02 20.91
N ILE A 140 -0.67 10.46 20.92
CA ILE A 140 -0.32 11.84 21.32
C ILE A 140 -0.99 12.89 20.43
N LEU A 141 -1.05 12.65 19.11
CA LEU A 141 -1.75 13.55 18.19
C LEU A 141 -3.26 13.54 18.45
N ARG A 142 -3.85 12.38 18.76
CA ARG A 142 -5.28 12.27 19.07
C ARG A 142 -5.60 13.06 20.33
N ASP A 143 -4.86 12.84 21.41
CA ASP A 143 -5.04 13.54 22.68
C ASP A 143 -4.88 15.06 22.51
N GLY A 144 -3.85 15.50 21.76
CA GLY A 144 -3.65 16.92 21.46
C GLY A 144 -4.78 17.53 20.61
N CYS A 145 -5.36 16.76 19.69
CA CYS A 145 -6.52 17.19 18.90
C CYS A 145 -7.82 17.21 19.72
N GLU A 146 -7.99 16.32 20.69
CA GLU A 146 -9.11 16.31 21.65
C GLU A 146 -9.03 17.54 22.57
N GLU A 147 -7.88 17.80 23.18
CA GLU A 147 -7.68 18.96 24.07
C GLU A 147 -7.91 20.30 23.34
N ALA A 148 -7.54 20.37 22.07
CA ALA A 148 -7.71 21.57 21.26
C ALA A 148 -9.11 21.71 20.63
N GLY A 149 -10.02 20.75 20.86
CA GLY A 149 -11.36 20.73 20.26
C GLY A 149 -11.34 20.69 18.72
N LEU A 150 -10.22 20.23 18.14
CA LEU A 150 -10.00 20.16 16.71
C LEU A 150 -10.48 18.83 16.12
N LEU A 151 -10.68 17.81 16.96
CA LEU A 151 -11.09 16.49 16.50
C LEU A 151 -12.49 16.51 15.86
N GLU A 152 -13.43 17.24 16.45
CA GLU A 152 -14.73 17.48 15.81
C GLU A 152 -14.61 18.33 14.53
N LYS A 153 -13.62 19.22 14.40
CA LYS A 153 -13.45 20.00 13.15
C LYS A 153 -12.74 19.23 12.02
N LEU A 154 -11.79 18.36 12.36
CA LEU A 154 -11.05 17.55 11.39
C LEU A 154 -11.83 16.31 10.94
N PHE A 155 -12.63 15.73 11.84
CA PHE A 155 -13.35 14.48 11.60
C PHE A 155 -14.87 14.62 11.63
N SER A 156 -15.43 15.82 11.83
CA SER A 156 -16.80 16.07 11.36
C SER A 156 -16.76 16.02 9.85
N VAL A 157 -16.91 14.79 9.34
CA VAL A 157 -17.52 14.51 8.06
C VAL A 157 -18.83 15.28 8.13
N LYS A 158 -18.85 16.46 7.53
CA LYS A 158 -20.09 17.18 7.32
C LYS A 158 -20.91 16.29 6.41
N ASP A 159 -21.79 15.46 6.98
CA ASP A 159 -22.76 14.62 6.28
C ASP A 159 -23.79 15.42 5.45
N GLY A 160 -23.49 16.68 5.12
CA GLY A 160 -24.41 17.58 4.43
C GLY A 160 -23.79 18.89 3.92
N GLU A 161 -22.47 19.10 3.98
CA GLU A 161 -21.88 20.19 3.19
C GLU A 161 -21.56 19.62 1.82
N GLU A 162 -22.58 19.71 0.97
CA GLU A 162 -22.54 19.64 -0.49
C GLU A 162 -21.13 19.95 -0.98
N ALA A 163 -20.35 18.87 -1.21
CA ALA A 163 -18.99 18.95 -1.68
C ALA A 163 -18.98 19.94 -2.82
N ALA A 164 -18.30 21.08 -2.62
CA ALA A 164 -18.15 22.11 -3.62
C ALA A 164 -17.81 21.40 -4.92
N LYS A 165 -18.79 21.39 -5.82
CA LYS A 165 -18.86 20.54 -7.00
C LYS A 165 -17.71 21.00 -7.86
N VAL A 166 -16.53 20.40 -7.67
CA VAL A 166 -15.42 20.57 -8.60
C VAL A 166 -15.97 19.95 -9.86
N GLU A 167 -16.42 20.81 -10.77
CA GLU A 167 -16.82 20.41 -12.10
C GLU A 167 -15.56 19.87 -12.76
N LEU A 168 -15.35 18.56 -12.58
CA LEU A 168 -14.30 17.84 -13.25
C LEU A 168 -14.46 18.13 -14.74
N THR A 169 -13.36 18.48 -15.38
CA THR A 169 -13.37 18.63 -16.83
C THR A 169 -13.84 17.32 -17.46
N GLU A 170 -14.61 17.39 -18.55
CA GLU A 170 -15.25 16.22 -19.16
C GLU A 170 -14.24 15.11 -19.49
N GLY A 171 -13.01 15.48 -19.87
CA GLY A 171 -11.92 14.55 -20.12
C GLY A 171 -11.43 13.82 -18.87
N GLU A 172 -11.32 14.50 -17.73
CA GLU A 172 -10.95 13.87 -16.46
C GLU A 172 -12.05 12.93 -15.95
N ALA A 173 -13.32 13.30 -16.14
CA ALA A 173 -14.45 12.46 -15.76
C ALA A 173 -14.47 11.16 -16.56
N ALA A 174 -14.23 11.22 -17.87
CA ALA A 174 -14.14 10.05 -18.74
C ALA A 174 -12.95 9.14 -18.39
N TYR A 175 -11.79 9.72 -18.09
CA TYR A 175 -10.62 8.95 -17.67
C TYR A 175 -10.88 8.19 -16.36
N LYS A 176 -11.43 8.87 -15.35
CA LYS A 176 -11.77 8.25 -14.06
C LYS A 176 -12.86 7.19 -14.21
N ALA A 177 -13.83 7.42 -15.11
CA ALA A 177 -14.84 6.42 -15.43
C ALA A 177 -14.19 5.15 -16.02
N SER A 178 -13.26 5.29 -16.96
CA SER A 178 -12.51 4.16 -17.52
C SER A 178 -11.72 3.41 -16.44
N ASP A 179 -11.03 4.11 -15.55
CA ASP A 179 -10.27 3.50 -14.44
C ASP A 179 -11.19 2.71 -13.47
N ILE A 180 -12.38 3.24 -13.18
CA ILE A 180 -13.38 2.51 -12.38
C ILE A 180 -13.91 1.29 -13.12
N ALA A 181 -14.18 1.41 -14.42
CA ALA A 181 -14.58 0.27 -15.25
C ALA A 181 -13.51 -0.83 -15.22
N ASP A 182 -12.22 -0.49 -15.33
CA ASP A 182 -11.10 -1.42 -15.23
C ASP A 182 -11.02 -2.13 -13.88
N LYS A 183 -11.21 -1.38 -12.79
CA LYS A 183 -11.26 -1.93 -11.43
C LYS A 183 -12.42 -2.91 -11.27
N ILE A 184 -13.61 -2.56 -11.77
CA ILE A 184 -14.79 -3.43 -11.76
C ILE A 184 -14.51 -4.70 -12.58
N ARG A 185 -13.99 -4.57 -13.80
CA ARG A 185 -13.65 -5.71 -14.67
C ARG A 185 -12.68 -6.65 -13.98
N THR A 186 -11.60 -6.11 -13.42
CA THR A 186 -10.56 -6.88 -12.74
C THR A 186 -11.10 -7.59 -11.49
N ALA A 187 -11.94 -6.90 -10.71
CA ALA A 187 -12.56 -7.48 -9.52
C ALA A 187 -13.53 -8.63 -9.88
N ILE A 188 -14.36 -8.46 -10.92
CA ILE A 188 -15.27 -9.51 -11.39
C ILE A 188 -14.46 -10.71 -11.91
N ARG A 189 -13.44 -10.50 -12.75
CA ARG A 189 -12.55 -11.57 -13.22
C ARG A 189 -11.92 -12.35 -12.06
N LYS A 190 -11.49 -11.65 -11.00
CA LYS A 190 -10.92 -12.28 -9.80
C LYS A 190 -11.94 -13.13 -9.03
N GLN A 191 -13.23 -12.77 -9.08
CA GLN A 191 -14.32 -13.53 -8.47
C GLN A 191 -14.83 -14.69 -9.34
N MET A 192 -14.56 -14.67 -10.65
CA MET A 192 -14.91 -15.74 -11.59
C MET A 192 -14.00 -16.96 -11.38
N LYS A 193 -14.39 -17.83 -10.45
CA LYS A 193 -13.76 -19.13 -10.23
C LYS A 193 -14.73 -20.22 -10.66
N TRP A 194 -14.20 -21.30 -11.21
CA TRP A 194 -15.04 -22.44 -11.57
C TRP A 194 -15.69 -23.05 -10.32
N VAL A 195 -17.01 -22.91 -10.22
CA VAL A 195 -17.85 -23.51 -9.17
C VAL A 195 -18.95 -24.36 -9.82
N PRO A 196 -19.54 -25.35 -9.12
CA PRO A 196 -20.59 -26.21 -9.70
C PRO A 196 -21.77 -25.43 -10.29
N GLY A 197 -22.11 -24.26 -9.72
CA GLY A 197 -23.15 -23.37 -10.25
C GLY A 197 -22.84 -22.76 -11.62
N CYS A 198 -21.57 -22.71 -12.05
CA CYS A 198 -21.18 -22.22 -13.37
C CYS A 198 -21.75 -23.09 -14.49
N LYS A 199 -21.99 -24.38 -14.26
CA LYS A 199 -22.60 -25.29 -15.24
C LYS A 199 -24.02 -24.86 -15.64
N TYR A 200 -24.75 -24.25 -14.71
CA TYR A 200 -26.14 -23.81 -14.88
C TYR A 200 -26.26 -22.29 -15.05
N GLY A 201 -25.15 -21.54 -15.08
CA GLY A 201 -25.18 -20.08 -15.12
C GLY A 201 -25.74 -19.44 -13.83
N THR A 202 -25.65 -20.13 -12.70
CA THR A 202 -26.22 -19.66 -11.42
C THR A 202 -25.16 -19.17 -10.43
N ALA A 203 -23.88 -19.22 -10.80
CA ALA A 203 -22.79 -18.70 -9.97
C ALA A 203 -22.93 -17.18 -9.84
N LYS A 204 -22.76 -16.65 -8.63
CA LYS A 204 -22.98 -15.23 -8.33
C LYS A 204 -21.66 -14.50 -8.15
N PHE A 205 -21.62 -13.24 -8.56
CA PHE A 205 -20.55 -12.31 -8.24
C PHE A 205 -21.14 -11.04 -7.62
N SER A 206 -20.33 -10.35 -6.81
CA SER A 206 -20.71 -9.08 -6.19
C SER A 206 -19.44 -8.31 -5.89
N THR A 207 -19.26 -7.18 -6.56
CA THR A 207 -18.17 -6.23 -6.30
C THR A 207 -18.77 -4.92 -5.85
N GLU A 208 -18.13 -4.28 -4.88
CA GLU A 208 -18.51 -2.98 -4.37
C GLU A 208 -17.28 -2.08 -4.26
N GLY A 209 -17.53 -0.78 -4.26
CA GLY A 209 -16.49 0.23 -4.12
C GLY A 209 -17.10 1.61 -3.92
N CYS A 210 -16.24 2.62 -3.81
CA CYS A 210 -16.64 4.01 -3.63
C CYS A 210 -15.82 4.89 -4.56
N CYS A 211 -16.46 5.92 -5.12
CA CYS A 211 -15.83 6.94 -5.93
C CYS A 211 -16.28 8.31 -5.43
N LEU A 212 -15.32 9.09 -4.92
CA LEU A 212 -15.57 10.43 -4.37
C LEU A 212 -15.44 11.53 -5.44
N ASP A 213 -15.15 11.17 -6.68
CA ASP A 213 -14.83 12.10 -7.78
C ASP A 213 -16.06 12.79 -8.40
N GLY A 214 -17.23 12.68 -7.75
CA GLY A 214 -18.46 13.35 -8.12
C GLY A 214 -19.37 12.56 -9.07
N PRO A 215 -20.60 13.05 -9.29
CA PRO A 215 -21.60 12.37 -10.10
C PRO A 215 -21.30 12.37 -11.60
N GLN A 216 -20.42 13.26 -12.08
CA GLN A 216 -20.01 13.36 -13.49
C GLN A 216 -19.36 12.06 -13.98
N VAL A 217 -18.48 11.48 -13.14
CA VAL A 217 -17.83 10.20 -13.45
C VAL A 217 -18.85 9.09 -13.64
N PHE A 218 -19.93 9.11 -12.86
CA PHE A 218 -21.01 8.14 -12.98
C PHE A 218 -21.81 8.31 -14.29
N TYR A 219 -22.12 9.55 -14.70
CA TYR A 219 -22.79 9.80 -15.97
C TYR A 219 -21.94 9.30 -17.15
N SER A 220 -20.63 9.57 -17.11
CA SER A 220 -19.68 9.08 -18.11
C SER A 220 -19.55 7.56 -18.11
N LEU A 221 -19.52 6.93 -16.93
CA LEU A 221 -19.36 5.48 -16.78
C LEU A 221 -20.56 4.71 -17.34
N PHE A 222 -21.77 5.13 -16.98
CA PHE A 222 -22.99 4.43 -17.38
C PHE A 222 -23.59 4.95 -18.69
N LYS A 223 -22.96 5.94 -19.32
CA LYS A 223 -23.42 6.61 -20.54
C LYS A 223 -24.86 7.13 -20.41
N VAL A 224 -25.23 7.61 -19.22
CA VAL A 224 -26.57 8.12 -18.95
C VAL A 224 -26.56 9.63 -18.95
N ASP A 225 -27.49 10.21 -19.70
CA ASP A 225 -27.63 11.66 -19.75
C ASP A 225 -28.09 12.21 -18.38
N PRO A 226 -27.43 13.28 -17.88
CA PRO A 226 -27.79 13.88 -16.60
C PRO A 226 -29.22 14.42 -16.57
N SER A 227 -29.80 14.69 -17.75
CA SER A 227 -31.18 15.18 -17.91
C SER A 227 -32.24 14.11 -17.64
N GLU A 228 -31.93 12.83 -17.91
CA GLU A 228 -32.87 11.71 -17.71
C GLU A 228 -32.92 11.26 -16.24
N LEU A 229 -31.85 11.51 -15.50
CA LEU A 229 -31.80 11.28 -14.06
C LEU A 229 -32.58 12.39 -13.33
N GLY A 230 -33.91 12.25 -13.33
CA GLY A 230 -34.81 13.12 -12.60
C GLY A 230 -34.29 13.42 -11.19
N LYS A 231 -34.25 14.71 -10.83
CA LYS A 231 -33.56 15.36 -9.69
C LYS A 231 -33.79 14.78 -8.27
N LYS A 232 -34.50 13.66 -8.11
CA LYS A 232 -35.01 13.17 -6.81
C LYS A 232 -34.49 11.80 -6.37
N LYS A 233 -33.94 10.97 -7.26
CA LYS A 233 -33.41 9.66 -6.85
C LYS A 233 -31.95 9.80 -6.42
N SER A 234 -31.65 9.55 -5.15
CA SER A 234 -30.28 9.49 -4.63
C SER A 234 -29.57 8.19 -5.03
N THR A 235 -30.34 7.20 -5.48
CA THR A 235 -29.84 5.85 -5.77
C THR A 235 -30.39 5.38 -7.10
N PHE A 236 -29.50 4.93 -7.96
CA PHE A 236 -29.81 4.41 -9.28
C PHE A 236 -29.50 2.93 -9.32
N THR A 237 -30.38 2.16 -9.95
CA THR A 237 -30.17 0.74 -10.20
C THR A 237 -30.41 0.50 -11.67
N PHE A 238 -29.49 -0.21 -12.32
CA PHE A 238 -29.57 -0.61 -13.71
C PHE A 238 -29.42 -2.11 -13.79
N ASP A 239 -30.24 -2.72 -14.63
CA ASP A 239 -30.12 -4.13 -14.97
C ASP A 239 -29.60 -4.21 -16.40
N TYR A 240 -28.59 -5.04 -16.60
CA TYR A 240 -27.88 -5.22 -17.86
C TYR A 240 -27.99 -6.67 -18.33
N THR A 241 -28.27 -6.81 -19.61
CA THR A 241 -27.93 -8.01 -20.37
C THR A 241 -26.41 -8.09 -20.57
N ARG A 242 -25.92 -9.24 -21.06
CA ARG A 242 -24.49 -9.43 -21.34
C ARG A 242 -23.95 -8.39 -22.33
N GLU A 243 -24.69 -8.13 -23.40
CA GLU A 243 -24.28 -7.24 -24.49
C GLU A 243 -24.23 -5.79 -23.99
N GLU A 244 -25.29 -5.32 -23.33
CA GLU A 244 -25.32 -3.98 -22.74
C GLU A 244 -24.22 -3.79 -21.70
N PHE A 245 -23.93 -4.82 -20.90
CA PHE A 245 -22.84 -4.76 -19.93
C PHE A 245 -21.47 -4.64 -20.63
N ALA A 246 -21.25 -5.36 -21.73
CA ALA A 246 -20.02 -5.23 -22.51
C ALA A 246 -19.91 -3.83 -23.16
N ASP A 247 -21.02 -3.26 -23.63
CA ASP A 247 -21.04 -1.92 -24.23
C ASP A 247 -20.77 -0.80 -23.21
N VAL A 248 -21.26 -0.95 -21.98
CA VAL A 248 -21.05 0.02 -20.90
C VAL A 248 -19.62 -0.05 -20.37
N PHE A 249 -19.10 -1.25 -20.11
CA PHE A 249 -17.76 -1.44 -19.52
C PHE A 249 -16.64 -1.61 -20.57
N GLY A 250 -16.97 -1.52 -21.86
CA GLY A 250 -16.04 -1.48 -22.99
C GLY A 250 -15.47 -2.83 -23.44
N GLU A 251 -15.75 -3.92 -22.73
CA GLU A 251 -15.25 -5.26 -23.08
C GLU A 251 -16.15 -6.35 -22.48
N ASP A 252 -16.31 -7.47 -23.22
CA ASP A 252 -16.94 -8.68 -22.69
C ASP A 252 -16.06 -9.33 -21.61
N ILE A 253 -16.59 -9.44 -20.39
CA ILE A 253 -15.87 -10.07 -19.28
C ILE A 253 -15.95 -11.59 -19.44
N ARG A 254 -14.83 -12.16 -19.92
CA ARG A 254 -14.62 -13.61 -20.04
C ARG A 254 -13.39 -14.07 -19.24
N THR A 255 -13.48 -15.25 -18.64
CA THR A 255 -12.36 -15.90 -17.94
C THR A 255 -12.22 -17.35 -18.42
N SER A 256 -11.00 -17.79 -18.71
CA SER A 256 -10.75 -19.18 -19.12
C SER A 256 -10.92 -20.14 -17.93
N ALA A 257 -11.60 -21.26 -18.19
CA ALA A 257 -11.67 -22.43 -17.34
C ALA A 257 -11.11 -23.64 -18.12
N ARG A 258 -10.74 -24.72 -17.40
CA ARG A 258 -10.00 -25.87 -17.96
C ARG A 258 -10.52 -26.41 -19.30
N PHE A 259 -11.83 -26.38 -19.53
CA PHE A 259 -12.46 -26.88 -20.75
C PHE A 259 -13.47 -25.89 -21.35
N ASP A 260 -13.55 -24.65 -20.85
CA ASP A 260 -14.57 -23.69 -21.28
C ASP A 260 -14.21 -22.24 -20.96
N TYR A 261 -15.08 -21.30 -21.33
CA TYR A 261 -15.03 -19.91 -20.92
C TYR A 261 -16.19 -19.60 -19.98
N MET A 262 -15.89 -18.85 -18.92
CA MET A 262 -16.91 -18.28 -18.03
C MET A 262 -17.26 -16.88 -18.51
N VAL A 263 -18.55 -16.63 -18.70
CA VAL A 263 -19.11 -15.35 -19.18
C VAL A 263 -20.20 -14.86 -18.25
N ILE A 264 -20.42 -13.54 -18.23
CA ILE A 264 -21.55 -12.94 -17.52
C ILE A 264 -22.86 -13.31 -18.23
N LYS A 265 -23.88 -13.69 -17.45
CA LYS A 265 -25.24 -13.98 -17.96
C LYS A 265 -26.19 -12.83 -17.66
N THR A 266 -26.17 -12.32 -16.44
CA THR A 266 -26.94 -11.15 -16.02
C THR A 266 -26.11 -10.31 -15.06
N ALA A 267 -26.25 -8.98 -15.15
CA ALA A 267 -25.60 -8.06 -14.23
C ALA A 267 -26.56 -6.95 -13.83
N SER A 268 -26.39 -6.46 -12.62
CA SER A 268 -27.10 -5.31 -12.09
C SER A 268 -26.08 -4.39 -11.43
N ALA A 269 -26.19 -3.10 -11.66
CA ALA A 269 -25.36 -2.09 -11.02
C ALA A 269 -26.24 -1.15 -10.20
N LYS A 270 -25.75 -0.78 -9.02
CA LYS A 270 -26.34 0.23 -8.16
C LYS A 270 -25.32 1.30 -7.87
N TRP A 271 -25.74 2.55 -7.92
CA TRP A 271 -24.93 3.70 -7.55
C TRP A 271 -25.67 4.62 -6.60
N ASN A 272 -24.98 5.12 -5.58
CA ASN A 272 -25.48 6.13 -4.68
C ASN A 272 -24.82 7.48 -4.99
N LEU A 273 -25.61 8.44 -5.47
CA LEU A 273 -25.13 9.76 -5.88
C LEU A 273 -24.58 10.57 -4.70
N LYS A 274 -25.05 10.30 -3.48
CA LYS A 274 -24.65 11.03 -2.27
C LYS A 274 -23.33 10.55 -1.71
N THR A 275 -23.16 9.22 -1.60
CA THR A 275 -21.98 8.62 -0.99
C THR A 275 -20.89 8.27 -2.00
N GLY A 276 -21.22 8.22 -3.30
CA GLY A 276 -20.32 7.73 -4.34
C GLY A 276 -20.13 6.22 -4.31
N GLU A 277 -20.88 5.51 -3.47
CA GLU A 277 -20.81 4.06 -3.35
C GLU A 277 -21.48 3.39 -4.54
N TRP A 278 -20.83 2.34 -5.02
CA TRP A 278 -21.33 1.53 -6.12
C TRP A 278 -21.25 0.06 -5.79
N LYS A 279 -22.18 -0.69 -6.36
CA LYS A 279 -22.25 -2.13 -6.23
C LYS A 279 -22.67 -2.74 -7.56
N VAL A 280 -21.88 -3.68 -8.06
CA VAL A 280 -22.19 -4.46 -9.24
C VAL A 280 -22.33 -5.91 -8.81
N TRP A 281 -23.47 -6.52 -9.10
CA TRP A 281 -23.73 -7.92 -8.78
C TRP A 281 -24.40 -8.61 -9.95
N GLY A 282 -24.30 -9.93 -10.01
CA GLY A 282 -24.86 -10.64 -11.14
C GLY A 282 -24.64 -12.14 -11.08
N ARG A 283 -24.87 -12.78 -12.22
CA ARG A 283 -24.66 -14.20 -12.43
C ARG A 283 -23.71 -14.45 -13.59
N TYR A 284 -22.89 -15.48 -13.45
CA TYR A 284 -21.97 -15.94 -14.48
C TYR A 284 -22.01 -17.47 -14.62
N GLY A 285 -21.50 -17.96 -15.73
CA GLY A 285 -21.34 -19.40 -15.95
C GLY A 285 -20.71 -19.71 -17.29
N LYS A 286 -20.79 -20.98 -17.66
CA LYS A 286 -20.32 -21.52 -18.94
C LYS A 286 -20.91 -20.71 -20.11
N SER A 287 -20.10 -20.43 -21.12
CA SER A 287 -20.54 -19.76 -22.35
C SER A 287 -21.69 -20.53 -22.98
#